data_AF-A0A382JY66-F1
#
_entry.id   AF-A0A382JY66-F1
#
_cell.length_a   1.000
_cell.length_b   1.000
_cell.length_c   1.000
_cell.angle_alpha   90.00
_cell.angle_beta   90.00
_cell.angle_gamma   90.00
#
_symmetry.space_group_name_H-M   'P 1'
#
loop_
_entity.id
_entity.type
_entity.pdbx_description
1 polymer ?
#
loop_
_entity_poly.entity_id
_entity_poly.type
_entity_poly.pdbx_seq_one_letter_code
_entity_poly.pdbx_strand_id
1 'polypeptide(L)' 'VDSLRAENGNKPPIWDLSDLYQGVDDPKIGRDLDLITKHSIIFEEKYKGKIVSENLTAEFLESVLVEY' A
#
# COMPACT_ATOMS: atom_id res chain seq x y z
N VAL A 1 21.31 -29.74 -23.75
CA VAL A 1 21.91 -28.60 -23.02
C VAL A 1 20.91 -28.16 -21.97
N ASP A 2 20.66 -29.03 -20.99
CA ASP A 2 19.59 -28.89 -19.99
C ASP A 2 20.20 -29.03 -18.60
N SER A 3 20.92 -28.00 -18.15
CA SER A 3 21.63 -28.07 -16.86
C SER A 3 21.57 -26.80 -16.01
N LEU A 4 20.51 -25.98 -16.10
CA LEU A 4 20.40 -24.75 -15.29
C LEU A 4 19.02 -24.47 -14.66
N ARG A 5 18.10 -25.44 -14.55
CA ARG A 5 16.71 -25.16 -14.12
C ARG A 5 16.21 -25.92 -12.88
N ALA A 6 17.08 -26.29 -11.95
CA ALA A 6 16.62 -26.95 -10.72
C ALA A 6 17.48 -26.65 -9.48
N GLU A 7 17.39 -25.42 -8.92
CA GLU A 7 17.86 -25.14 -7.55
C GLU A 7 17.11 -24.01 -6.80
N ASN A 8 15.90 -23.60 -7.21
CA ASN A 8 15.18 -22.48 -6.54
C ASN A 8 13.71 -22.78 -6.20
N GLY A 9 13.36 -24.05 -5.90
CA GLY A 9 11.98 -24.49 -5.71
C GLY A 9 11.27 -24.03 -4.42
N ASN A 10 11.87 -23.17 -3.59
CA ASN A 10 11.23 -22.75 -2.33
C ASN A 10 11.73 -21.39 -1.77
N LYS A 11 12.34 -20.53 -2.59
CA LYS A 11 12.81 -19.21 -2.14
C LYS A 11 11.81 -18.14 -2.58
N PRO A 12 11.37 -17.24 -1.68
CA PRO A 12 10.51 -16.13 -2.05
C PRO A 12 11.20 -15.27 -3.11
N PRO A 13 10.43 -14.61 -4.00
CA PRO A 13 11.00 -13.68 -4.97
C PRO A 13 11.81 -12.61 -4.24
N ILE A 14 12.99 -12.29 -4.75
CA ILE A 14 13.78 -11.16 -4.27
C ILE A 14 13.18 -9.91 -4.89
N TRP A 15 12.66 -9.03 -4.06
CA TRP A 15 12.10 -7.75 -4.49
C TRP A 15 13.24 -6.73 -4.54
N ASP A 16 13.55 -6.25 -5.73
CA ASP A 16 14.43 -5.11 -5.92
C ASP A 16 13.60 -3.83 -5.72
N LEU A 17 13.99 -3.01 -4.75
CA LEU A 17 13.35 -1.73 -4.41
C LEU A 17 14.26 -0.54 -4.74
N SER A 18 15.33 -0.77 -5.50
CA SER A 18 16.34 0.25 -5.83
C SER A 18 15.78 1.39 -6.68
N ASP A 19 14.64 1.18 -7.35
CA ASP A 19 13.88 2.20 -8.05
C ASP A 19 13.21 3.21 -7.10
N LEU A 20 12.86 2.76 -5.89
CA LEU A 20 12.25 3.59 -4.85
C LEU A 20 13.31 4.23 -3.93
N TYR A 21 14.20 3.39 -3.37
CA TYR A 21 15.17 3.79 -2.35
C TYR A 21 16.55 3.20 -2.62
N GLN A 22 17.61 4.00 -2.45
CA GLN A 22 18.99 3.56 -2.68
C GLN A 22 19.55 2.63 -1.60
N GLY A 23 18.82 2.44 -0.51
CA GLY A 23 19.20 1.63 0.64
C GLY A 23 18.41 2.04 1.89
N VAL A 24 18.69 1.38 3.01
CA VAL A 24 18.00 1.62 4.29
C VAL A 24 18.24 3.02 4.86
N ASP A 25 19.35 3.65 4.50
CA ASP A 25 19.74 4.99 4.96
C ASP A 25 19.30 6.10 3.97
N ASP A 26 18.50 5.78 2.95
CA ASP A 26 18.03 6.78 1.99
C ASP A 26 17.13 7.81 2.71
N PRO A 27 17.50 9.10 2.72
CA PRO A 27 16.70 10.13 3.40
C PRO A 27 15.29 10.30 2.82
N LYS A 28 15.01 9.78 1.61
CA LYS A 28 13.65 9.72 1.05
C LYS A 28 12.70 8.89 1.92
N ILE A 29 13.19 7.81 2.54
CA ILE A 29 12.38 6.97 3.44
C ILE A 29 11.82 7.82 4.57
N GLY A 30 12.67 8.62 5.24
CA GLY A 30 12.24 9.51 6.32
C GLY A 30 11.21 10.55 5.84
N ARG A 31 11.43 11.15 4.67
CA ARG A 31 10.49 12.12 4.08
C ARG A 31 9.12 11.51 3.80
N ASP A 32 9.10 10.29 3.25
CA ASP A 32 7.87 9.59 2.91
C ASP A 32 7.11 9.16 4.17
N LEU A 33 7.82 8.69 5.20
CA LEU A 33 7.22 8.38 6.49
C LEU A 33 6.59 9.62 7.14
N ASP A 34 7.27 10.76 7.09
CA ASP A 34 6.72 12.04 7.60
C ASP A 34 5.48 12.46 6.80
N LEU A 35 5.51 12.32 5.47
CA LEU A 35 4.39 12.64 4.59
C LEU A 35 3.17 11.76 4.90
N ILE A 36 3.37 10.44 4.97
CA ILE A 36 2.31 9.47 5.27
C ILE A 36 1.73 9.76 6.65
N THR A 37 2.56 10.01 7.65
CA THR A 37 2.11 10.35 9.01
C THR A 37 1.20 11.59 9.01
N LYS A 38 1.61 12.67 8.31
CA LYS A 38 0.79 13.88 8.18
C LYS A 38 -0.53 13.60 7.47
N HIS A 39 -0.48 12.86 6.36
CA HIS A 39 -1.70 12.50 5.62
C HIS A 39 -2.65 11.64 6.44
N SER A 40 -2.13 10.69 7.23
CA SER A 40 -2.93 9.85 8.12
C SER A 40 -3.65 10.68 9.19
N ILE A 41 -2.98 11.65 9.81
CA ILE A 41 -3.59 12.55 10.79
C ILE A 41 -4.71 13.37 10.13
N ILE A 42 -4.41 14.01 9.00
CA ILE A 42 -5.41 14.82 8.26
C ILE A 42 -6.62 13.96 7.85
N PHE A 43 -6.37 12.74 7.38
CA PHE A 43 -7.43 11.81 7.01
C PHE A 43 -8.29 11.43 8.22
N GLU A 44 -7.65 11.08 9.34
CA GLU A 44 -8.35 10.75 10.59
C GLU A 44 -9.22 11.94 11.04
N GLU A 45 -8.66 13.14 11.19
CA GLU A 45 -9.41 14.33 11.59
C GLU A 45 -10.59 14.64 10.65
N LYS A 46 -10.38 14.42 9.35
CA LYS A 46 -11.39 14.69 8.34
C LYS A 46 -12.57 13.73 8.43
N TYR A 47 -12.34 12.44 8.68
CA TYR A 47 -13.35 11.40 8.48
C TYR A 47 -13.74 10.60 9.73
N LYS A 48 -12.94 10.63 10.81
CA LYS A 48 -13.23 9.92 12.05
C LYS A 48 -14.59 10.33 12.61
N GLY A 49 -15.44 9.35 12.89
CA GLY A 49 -16.79 9.56 13.41
C GLY A 49 -17.81 10.10 12.40
N LYS A 50 -17.42 10.38 11.14
CA LYS A 50 -18.32 10.88 10.08
C LYS A 50 -18.75 9.82 9.07
N ILE A 51 -18.07 8.67 9.06
CA ILE A 51 -18.36 7.55 8.16
C ILE A 51 -19.52 6.68 8.69
N VAL A 52 -19.97 6.89 9.94
CA VAL A 52 -21.15 6.21 10.48
C VAL A 52 -22.40 6.88 9.90
N SER A 53 -22.90 6.31 8.81
CA SER A 53 -24.19 6.61 8.21
C SER A 53 -24.96 5.31 8.08
N GLU A 54 -26.23 5.28 8.50
CA GLU A 54 -27.10 4.11 8.34
C GLU A 54 -27.21 3.64 6.88
N ASN A 55 -26.93 4.56 5.94
CA ASN A 55 -26.98 4.32 4.50
C ASN A 55 -25.64 3.89 3.89
N LEU A 56 -24.53 3.89 4.64
CA LEU A 56 -23.24 3.44 4.14
C LEU A 56 -23.08 1.93 4.35
N THR A 57 -23.83 1.16 3.56
CA THR A 57 -23.81 -0.31 3.59
C THR A 57 -22.84 -0.88 2.54
N ALA A 58 -22.54 -2.18 2.66
CA ALA A 58 -21.72 -2.88 1.67
C ALA A 58 -22.37 -2.88 0.28
N GLU A 59 -23.70 -3.04 0.21
CA GLU A 59 -24.49 -3.03 -1.02
C GLU A 59 -24.49 -1.65 -1.67
N PHE A 60 -24.56 -0.59 -0.86
CA PHE A 60 -24.42 0.77 -1.36
C PHE A 60 -23.03 0.97 -1.99
N LEU A 61 -21.95 0.62 -1.28
CA LEU A 61 -20.58 0.73 -1.79
C LEU A 61 -20.35 -0.07 -3.08
N GLU A 62 -20.90 -1.28 -3.16
CA GLU A 62 -20.86 -2.11 -4.38
C GLU A 62 -21.52 -1.38 -5.55
N SER A 63 -22.72 -0.82 -5.34
CA SER A 63 -23.45 -0.12 -6.40
C SER A 63 -22.68 1.09 -6.96
N VAL A 64 -21.99 1.87 -6.12
CA VAL A 64 -21.23 3.05 -6.57
C VAL A 64 -19.94 2.68 -7.31
N LEU A 65 -19.28 1.58 -6.92
CA LEU A 65 -18.06 1.12 -7.58
C LEU A 65 -18.31 0.49 -8.95
N VAL A 66 -19.48 -0.09 -9.18
CA VAL A 66 -19.89 -0.63 -10.49
C VAL A 66 -20.20 0.49 -11.50
N GLU A 67 -20.56 1.68 -11.02
CA GLU A 67 -20.90 2.84 -11.85
C GLU A 67 -19.68 3.63 -12.35
N TYR A 68 -18.47 3.38 -11.81
CA TYR A 68 -17.22 4.09 -12.10
C TYR A 68 -16.29 3.30 -13.04
#